data_AF-A0AAJ2PNK8-F1
#
_entry.id   AF-A0AAJ2PNK8-F1
#
_cell.length_a   1.000
_cell.length_b   1.000
_cell.length_c   1.000
_cell.angle_alpha   90.00
_cell.angle_beta   90.00
_cell.angle_gamma   90.00
#
_symmetry.space_group_name_H-M   'P 1'
#
loop_
_entity.id
_entity.type
_entity.pdbx_description
1 polymer ?
#
loop_
_entity_poly.entity_id
_entity_poly.type
_entity_poly.pdbx_seq_one_letter_code
_entity_poly.pdbx_strand_id
1 'polypeptide(L)'
;MKVTRAVAPLLPLCERLLPTHLAGLSVALLKATALELAILAGHMLLYPSGMTQERRISPTLPSADTPRLPTEEKPPVVLLHGFIDNRSVFVLLRRSLAQHGGRHIESLNYSPLTCDIRAAAELLGNHIEDICERTGQERVDVVGHSLGGLIARYYVQRLGGDRRVRTLVTLGTPHGGTRAVPLADAHPIVRQMRPGSKVLEELREPAPGCRTHFVAFWSDLDHVMAPLETACVDHPDLMAQNIRVTGIGHLALPVHPAVATGIRQALDTSRTGARTTARPGGLTVA
;
A
#
# COMPACT_ATOMS: atom_id res chain seq x y z
N MET A 1 -75.00 -1.28 40.53
CA MET A 1 -73.93 -0.41 41.05
C MET A 1 -72.66 -0.69 40.25
N LYS A 2 -72.31 0.19 39.31
CA LYS A 2 -71.14 1.10 39.31
C LYS A 2 -69.77 0.35 39.14
N VAL A 3 -69.13 0.42 37.95
CA VAL A 3 -67.95 1.29 37.59
C VAL A 3 -66.64 0.49 37.84
N THR A 4 -65.63 0.27 36.97
CA THR A 4 -65.10 0.91 35.74
C THR A 4 -64.05 -0.01 35.04
N ARG A 5 -63.72 0.34 33.78
CA ARG A 5 -62.70 -0.19 32.83
C ARG A 5 -61.25 -0.36 33.34
N ALA A 6 -60.49 -1.27 32.69
CA ALA A 6 -59.23 -1.03 31.90
C ALA A 6 -58.60 -2.41 31.53
N VAL A 7 -58.64 -2.89 30.27
CA VAL A 7 -57.74 -2.66 29.12
C VAL A 7 -56.25 -3.02 29.35
N ALA A 8 -55.89 -4.14 28.72
CA ALA A 8 -54.64 -4.48 28.01
C ALA A 8 -53.44 -5.14 28.74
N PRO A 9 -52.76 -6.09 28.05
CA PRO A 9 -51.65 -6.89 28.56
C PRO A 9 -50.31 -6.16 28.42
N LEU A 10 -49.45 -6.32 29.41
CA LEU A 10 -48.14 -5.66 29.54
C LEU A 10 -47.05 -6.39 28.73
N LEU A 11 -47.35 -6.78 27.50
CA LEU A 11 -46.48 -7.63 26.67
C LEU A 11 -46.26 -7.21 25.20
N PRO A 12 -46.50 -5.95 24.79
CA PRO A 12 -45.88 -5.46 23.56
C PRO A 12 -45.16 -4.10 23.73
N LEU A 13 -44.36 -3.93 24.79
CA LEU A 13 -43.51 -2.74 24.94
C LEU A 13 -42.00 -3.04 24.90
N CYS A 14 -41.57 -4.29 25.11
CA CYS A 14 -40.14 -4.65 25.08
C CYS A 14 -39.59 -4.98 23.68
N GLU A 15 -40.44 -5.15 22.66
CA GLU A 15 -39.97 -5.35 21.27
C GLU A 15 -39.76 -4.06 20.46
N ARG A 16 -40.01 -2.87 21.03
CA ARG A 16 -39.83 -1.58 20.34
C ARG A 16 -38.58 -0.79 20.73
N LEU A 17 -37.66 -1.39 21.49
CA LEU A 17 -36.44 -0.72 21.95
C LEU A 17 -35.14 -1.41 21.54
N LEU A 18 -35.18 -2.50 20.77
CA LEU A 18 -34.02 -2.92 19.98
C LEU A 18 -34.18 -2.40 18.55
N PRO A 19 -33.36 -1.43 18.10
CA PRO A 19 -33.36 -1.04 16.70
C PRO A 19 -32.98 -2.25 15.85
N THR A 20 -33.89 -2.67 14.97
CA THR A 20 -33.73 -3.74 13.97
C THR A 20 -32.71 -3.41 12.87
N HIS A 21 -31.67 -2.62 13.18
CA HIS A 21 -30.63 -2.19 12.23
C HIS A 21 -29.27 -2.85 12.44
N LEU A 22 -29.15 -3.87 13.29
CA LEU A 22 -27.95 -4.71 13.37
C LEU A 22 -27.92 -5.86 12.35
N ALA A 23 -29.03 -6.14 11.67
CA ALA A 23 -29.14 -7.17 10.65
C ALA A 23 -28.84 -6.61 9.25
N GLY A 24 -27.58 -6.27 8.97
CA GLY A 24 -27.19 -5.74 7.65
C GLY A 24 -25.70 -5.66 7.35
N LEU A 25 -24.82 -5.88 8.33
CA LEU A 25 -23.39 -5.97 8.08
C LEU A 25 -23.06 -7.34 7.46
N SER A 26 -22.43 -7.34 6.29
CA SER A 26 -21.94 -8.58 5.69
C SER A 26 -20.89 -9.21 6.62
N VAL A 27 -20.86 -10.54 6.69
CA VAL A 27 -19.85 -11.27 7.47
C VAL A 27 -18.43 -10.89 7.03
N ALA A 28 -18.23 -10.60 5.74
CA ALA A 28 -16.98 -10.12 5.19
C ALA A 28 -16.57 -8.76 5.78
N LEU A 29 -17.51 -7.81 5.87
CA LEU A 29 -17.25 -6.50 6.48
C LEU A 29 -16.90 -6.65 7.96
N LEU A 30 -17.63 -7.48 8.71
CA LEU A 30 -17.33 -7.73 10.13
C LEU A 30 -15.92 -8.32 10.32
N LYS A 31 -15.56 -9.33 9.50
CA LYS A 31 -14.22 -9.93 9.51
C LYS A 31 -13.13 -8.90 9.17
N ALA A 32 -13.34 -8.09 8.14
CA ALA A 32 -12.38 -7.07 7.72
C ALA A 32 -12.19 -6.00 8.79
N THR A 33 -13.29 -5.49 9.39
CA THR A 33 -13.21 -4.52 10.49
C THR A 33 -12.48 -5.11 11.70
N ALA A 34 -12.77 -6.36 12.08
CA ALA A 34 -12.06 -7.02 13.18
C ALA A 34 -10.56 -7.17 12.88
N LEU A 35 -10.19 -7.51 11.64
CA LEU A 35 -8.81 -7.61 11.20
C LEU A 35 -8.10 -6.25 11.24
N GLU A 36 -8.73 -5.19 10.72
CA GLU A 36 -8.21 -3.82 10.78
C GLU A 36 -7.93 -3.37 12.22
N LEU A 37 -8.86 -3.65 13.15
CA LEU A 37 -8.70 -3.32 14.57
C LEU A 37 -7.55 -4.11 15.20
N ALA A 38 -7.41 -5.40 14.88
CA ALA A 38 -6.31 -6.22 15.38
C ALA A 38 -4.96 -5.73 14.85
N ILE A 39 -4.90 -5.36 13.58
CA ILE A 39 -3.69 -4.80 12.95
C ILE A 39 -3.35 -3.46 13.58
N LEU A 40 -4.33 -2.57 13.75
CA LEU A 40 -4.13 -1.27 14.40
C LEU A 40 -3.61 -1.44 15.83
N ALA A 41 -4.19 -2.35 16.61
CA ALA A 41 -3.70 -2.67 17.95
C ALA A 41 -2.27 -3.21 17.95
N GLY A 42 -1.95 -4.10 17.00
CA GLY A 42 -0.58 -4.60 16.78
C GLY A 42 0.40 -3.49 16.43
N HIS A 43 0.02 -2.56 15.55
CA HIS A 43 0.84 -1.39 15.21
C HIS A 43 1.08 -0.50 16.41
N MET A 44 0.06 -0.23 17.22
CA MET A 44 0.21 0.57 18.44
C MET A 44 1.13 -0.09 19.47
N LEU A 45 1.08 -1.43 19.58
CA LEU A 45 1.99 -2.18 20.46
C LEU A 45 3.44 -2.17 19.95
N LEU A 46 3.60 -2.22 18.62
CA LEU A 46 4.92 -2.18 17.99
C LEU A 46 5.45 -0.75 17.88
N TYR A 47 4.65 0.30 18.02
CA TYR A 47 5.15 1.68 17.98
C TYR A 47 5.89 2.04 19.29
N PRO A 48 7.07 2.69 19.27
CA PRO A 48 7.82 3.24 18.12
C PRO A 48 8.90 2.29 17.55
N SER A 49 8.84 0.98 17.82
CA SER A 49 9.77 0.03 17.20
C SER A 49 9.72 0.15 15.68
N GLY A 50 10.89 0.09 15.04
CA GLY A 50 11.00 0.30 13.61
C GLY A 50 11.17 1.75 13.17
N MET A 51 11.11 2.76 14.05
CA MET A 51 11.44 4.15 13.69
C MET A 51 12.92 4.34 13.33
N THR A 52 13.82 3.55 13.92
CA THR A 52 15.23 3.55 13.53
C THR A 52 15.39 2.96 12.13
N GLN A 53 16.14 3.65 11.27
CA GLN A 53 16.49 3.16 9.95
C GLN A 53 17.25 1.83 10.08
N GLU A 54 17.04 0.95 9.11
CA GLU A 54 17.76 -0.32 9.08
C GLU A 54 19.26 -0.07 9.05
N ARG A 55 19.98 -0.86 9.85
CA ARG A 55 21.44 -0.84 9.81
C ARG A 55 21.84 -1.27 8.40
N ARG A 56 22.50 -0.37 7.67
CA ARG A 56 22.97 -0.62 6.30
C ARG A 56 23.89 -1.84 6.32
N ILE A 57 23.44 -2.94 5.73
CA ILE A 57 24.28 -4.11 5.52
C ILE A 57 24.84 -3.95 4.11
N SER A 58 26.14 -3.67 4.01
CA SER A 58 26.86 -3.84 2.75
C SER A 58 26.93 -5.34 2.48
N PRO A 59 26.47 -5.82 1.31
CA PRO A 59 26.76 -7.19 0.92
C PRO A 59 28.28 -7.36 0.97
N THR A 60 28.77 -8.28 1.78
CA THR A 60 30.19 -8.64 1.72
C THR A 60 30.37 -9.30 0.37
N LEU A 61 31.12 -8.65 -0.54
CA LEU A 61 31.48 -9.25 -1.83
C LEU A 61 32.15 -10.61 -1.53
N PRO A 62 31.55 -11.73 -1.97
CA PRO A 62 32.17 -13.03 -1.77
C PRO A 62 33.52 -13.08 -2.49
N SER A 63 34.51 -13.69 -1.84
CA SER A 63 35.84 -13.91 -2.42
C SER A 63 35.73 -14.54 -3.81
N ALA A 64 36.57 -14.10 -4.75
CA ALA A 64 36.53 -14.46 -6.17
C ALA A 64 36.62 -15.98 -6.46
N ASP A 65 37.00 -16.79 -5.47
CA ASP A 65 37.27 -18.23 -5.61
C ASP A 65 36.09 -19.15 -5.25
N THR A 66 34.88 -18.64 -4.98
CA THR A 66 33.73 -19.53 -4.69
C THR A 66 32.92 -19.77 -5.97
N PRO A 67 32.82 -21.02 -6.49
CA PRO A 67 31.97 -21.32 -7.63
C PRO A 67 30.51 -21.03 -7.27
N ARG A 68 29.93 -19.97 -7.84
CA ARG A 68 28.50 -19.68 -7.72
C ARG A 68 27.77 -20.35 -8.88
N LEU A 69 26.75 -21.13 -8.55
CA LEU A 69 25.72 -21.48 -9.52
C LEU A 69 25.10 -20.18 -10.04
N PRO A 70 24.85 -20.02 -11.35
CA PRO A 70 24.23 -18.82 -11.90
C PRO A 70 22.83 -18.69 -11.29
N THR A 71 22.74 -17.84 -10.28
CA THR A 71 21.48 -17.44 -9.67
C THR A 71 21.15 -16.12 -10.34
N GLU A 72 20.00 -16.02 -11.01
CA GLU A 72 19.54 -14.71 -11.51
C GLU A 72 19.45 -13.77 -10.32
N GLU A 73 20.36 -12.79 -10.25
CA GLU A 73 20.32 -11.80 -9.19
C GLU A 73 19.08 -10.94 -9.36
N LYS A 74 18.12 -11.15 -8.47
CA LYS A 74 16.84 -10.44 -8.48
C LYS A 74 17.04 -9.00 -7.99
N PRO A 75 16.38 -8.00 -8.61
CA PRO A 75 16.49 -6.61 -8.18
C PRO A 75 16.16 -6.40 -6.70
N PRO A 76 16.85 -5.48 -6.01
CA PRO A 76 16.52 -5.10 -4.65
C PRO A 76 15.09 -4.56 -4.56
N VAL A 77 14.44 -4.75 -3.42
CA VAL A 77 13.08 -4.27 -3.14
C VAL A 77 13.13 -3.23 -2.04
N VAL A 78 12.62 -2.03 -2.33
CA VAL A 78 12.47 -0.95 -1.36
C VAL A 78 11.03 -0.91 -0.87
N LEU A 79 10.83 -0.99 0.45
CA LEU A 79 9.53 -0.88 1.09
C LEU A 79 9.32 0.52 1.65
N LEU A 80 8.19 1.15 1.35
CA LEU A 80 7.89 2.52 1.73
C LEU A 80 6.52 2.63 2.39
N HIS A 81 6.53 3.02 3.67
CA HIS A 81 5.35 2.98 4.55
C HIS A 81 4.40 4.16 4.32
N GLY A 82 3.22 4.11 4.94
CA GLY A 82 2.19 5.15 4.89
C GLY A 82 2.38 6.28 5.91
N PHE A 83 1.38 7.17 5.99
CA PHE A 83 1.38 8.31 6.93
C PHE A 83 1.30 7.83 8.40
N ILE A 84 2.15 8.38 9.27
CA ILE A 84 2.28 8.02 10.71
C ILE A 84 2.63 6.52 10.93
N ASP A 85 3.14 5.85 9.89
CA ASP A 85 3.60 4.47 10.00
C ASP A 85 5.13 4.41 10.04
N ASN A 86 5.69 3.20 10.11
CA ASN A 86 7.11 2.93 10.00
C ASN A 86 7.33 1.54 9.39
N ARG A 87 8.59 1.11 9.22
CA ARG A 87 8.91 -0.20 8.62
C ARG A 87 8.25 -1.43 9.26
N SER A 88 7.74 -1.35 10.50
CA SER A 88 7.09 -2.48 11.19
C SER A 88 5.83 -3.00 10.47
N VAL A 89 5.12 -2.15 9.71
CA VAL A 89 3.96 -2.56 8.89
C VAL A 89 4.31 -3.64 7.87
N PHE A 90 5.57 -3.67 7.43
CA PHE A 90 6.04 -4.61 6.43
C PHE A 90 6.66 -5.88 6.99
N VAL A 91 6.62 -6.15 8.31
CA VAL A 91 7.27 -7.35 8.88
C VAL A 91 6.81 -8.64 8.20
N LEU A 92 5.51 -8.79 7.98
CA LEU A 92 4.94 -9.98 7.34
C LEU A 92 5.26 -10.03 5.84
N LEU A 93 5.18 -8.90 5.14
CA LEU A 93 5.56 -8.79 3.74
C LEU A 93 7.05 -9.12 3.53
N ARG A 94 7.92 -8.51 4.32
CA ARG A 94 9.38 -8.73 4.29
C ARG A 94 9.71 -10.19 4.53
N ARG A 95 9.06 -10.83 5.51
CA ARG A 95 9.22 -12.28 5.76
C ARG A 95 8.78 -13.10 4.56
N SER A 96 7.63 -12.79 3.96
CA SER A 96 7.12 -13.50 2.78
C SER A 96 8.08 -13.38 1.59
N LEU A 97 8.58 -12.17 1.30
CA LEU A 97 9.52 -11.90 0.22
C LEU A 97 10.89 -12.56 0.46
N ALA A 98 11.41 -12.51 1.69
CA ALA A 98 12.70 -13.11 2.04
C ALA A 98 12.68 -14.64 1.91
N GLN A 99 11.56 -15.29 2.23
CA GLN A 99 11.41 -16.75 2.12
C GLN A 99 11.42 -17.28 0.68
N HIS A 100 11.17 -16.43 -0.33
CA HIS A 100 10.87 -16.89 -1.70
C HIS A 100 11.78 -16.31 -2.79
N GLY A 101 12.95 -15.73 -2.46
CA GLY A 101 13.73 -15.19 -3.57
C GLY A 101 15.10 -14.57 -3.35
N GLY A 102 15.78 -14.69 -2.21
CA GLY A 102 17.15 -14.13 -2.06
C GLY A 102 17.29 -12.64 -2.40
N ARG A 103 16.16 -11.90 -2.50
CA ARG A 103 16.14 -10.49 -2.86
C ARG A 103 16.69 -9.69 -1.70
N HIS A 104 17.51 -8.70 -2.02
CA HIS A 104 17.88 -7.68 -1.06
C HIS A 104 16.66 -6.80 -0.77
N ILE A 105 16.23 -6.74 0.50
CA ILE A 105 15.04 -5.97 0.90
C ILE A 105 15.48 -4.89 1.87
N GLU A 106 15.16 -3.64 1.56
CA GLU A 106 15.39 -2.49 2.43
C GLU A 106 14.07 -1.73 2.66
N SER A 107 13.94 -1.09 3.82
CA SER A 107 12.81 -0.22 4.13
C SER A 107 13.30 1.20 4.38
N LEU A 108 12.65 2.16 3.74
CA LEU A 108 12.93 3.57 3.99
C LEU A 108 11.92 4.14 4.98
N ASN A 109 12.42 4.61 6.12
CA ASN A 109 11.65 5.50 6.98
C ASN A 109 11.93 6.94 6.58
N TYR A 110 10.88 7.72 6.33
CA TYR A 110 10.97 9.17 6.26
C TYR A 110 10.49 9.77 7.58
N SER A 111 10.91 11.02 7.85
CA SER A 111 10.56 11.68 9.11
C SER A 111 9.04 11.85 9.22
N PRO A 112 8.43 11.58 10.40
CA PRO A 112 7.05 11.98 10.66
C PRO A 112 6.82 13.48 10.52
N LEU A 113 7.89 14.29 10.62
CA LEU A 113 7.86 15.74 10.41
C LEU A 113 7.92 16.12 8.92
N THR A 114 8.08 15.16 8.01
CA THR A 114 8.09 15.44 6.58
C THR A 114 6.72 15.97 6.16
N CYS A 115 6.71 17.23 5.74
CA CYS A 115 5.49 17.96 5.42
C CYS A 115 5.16 17.98 3.91
N ASP A 116 6.04 17.42 3.07
CA ASP A 116 5.93 17.51 1.62
C ASP A 116 6.28 16.19 0.91
N ILE A 117 5.41 15.77 -0.01
CA ILE A 117 5.57 14.54 -0.80
C ILE A 117 6.78 14.67 -1.73
N ARG A 118 7.06 15.86 -2.25
CA ARG A 118 8.20 16.08 -3.16
C ARG A 118 9.53 15.87 -2.44
N ALA A 119 9.68 16.48 -1.27
CA ALA A 119 10.84 16.25 -0.40
C ALA A 119 10.99 14.77 0.00
N ALA A 120 9.89 14.08 0.32
CA ALA A 120 9.93 12.64 0.61
C ALA A 120 10.38 11.82 -0.62
N ALA A 121 9.97 12.23 -1.83
CA ALA A 121 10.35 11.56 -3.08
C ALA A 121 11.82 11.79 -3.43
N GLU A 122 12.39 12.95 -3.11
CA GLU A 122 13.84 13.20 -3.22
C GLU A 122 14.64 12.31 -2.26
N LEU A 123 14.18 12.18 -1.00
CA LEU A 123 14.80 11.26 -0.04
C LEU A 123 14.76 9.81 -0.52
N LEU A 124 13.64 9.39 -1.11
CA LEU A 124 13.53 8.08 -1.75
C LEU A 124 14.54 7.92 -2.89
N GLY A 125 14.66 8.93 -3.75
CA GLY A 125 15.63 8.91 -4.85
C GLY A 125 17.06 8.72 -4.38
N ASN A 126 17.49 9.50 -3.37
CA ASN A 126 18.82 9.38 -2.79
C ASN A 126 19.07 7.99 -2.19
N HIS A 127 18.06 7.41 -1.52
CA HIS A 127 18.16 6.07 -0.96
C HIS A 127 18.27 4.99 -2.05
N ILE A 128 17.53 5.12 -3.16
CA ILE A 128 17.59 4.18 -4.28
C ILE A 128 18.95 4.25 -4.97
N GLU A 129 19.54 5.43 -5.17
CA GLU A 129 20.88 5.57 -5.74
C GLU A 129 21.94 4.90 -4.83
N ASP A 130 21.89 5.12 -3.50
CA ASP A 130 22.77 4.45 -2.53
C ASP A 130 22.65 2.91 -2.60
N ILE A 131 21.44 2.38 -2.73
CA ILE A 131 21.21 0.94 -2.92
C ILE A 131 21.86 0.46 -4.22
N CYS A 132 21.64 1.17 -5.33
CA CYS A 132 22.20 0.80 -6.63
C CYS A 132 23.74 0.80 -6.59
N GLU A 133 24.35 1.82 -5.99
CA GLU A 133 25.80 1.91 -5.81
C GLU A 133 26.37 0.76 -4.96
N ARG A 134 25.70 0.43 -3.84
CA ARG A 134 26.13 -0.63 -2.91
C ARG A 134 25.96 -2.04 -3.46
N THR A 135 24.91 -2.27 -4.25
CA THR A 135 24.54 -3.60 -4.74
C THR A 135 25.04 -3.87 -6.14
N GLY A 136 25.47 -2.84 -6.89
CA GLY A 136 25.83 -2.94 -8.30
C GLY A 136 24.62 -3.13 -9.23
N GLN A 137 23.40 -3.09 -8.69
CA GLN A 137 22.16 -3.28 -9.44
C GLN A 137 21.75 -1.97 -10.11
N GLU A 138 21.38 -2.03 -11.39
CA GLU A 138 21.01 -0.82 -12.14
C GLU A 138 19.64 -0.26 -11.71
N ARG A 139 18.74 -1.15 -11.27
CA ARG A 139 17.35 -0.85 -10.94
C ARG A 139 16.89 -1.62 -9.70
N VAL A 140 15.89 -1.07 -9.04
CA VAL A 140 15.18 -1.65 -7.90
C VAL A 140 13.70 -1.85 -8.26
N ASP A 141 13.02 -2.65 -7.45
CA ASP A 141 11.57 -2.61 -7.34
C ASP A 141 11.16 -1.87 -6.07
N VAL A 142 9.96 -1.27 -6.06
CA VAL A 142 9.43 -0.53 -4.92
C VAL A 142 8.05 -1.06 -4.56
N VAL A 143 7.79 -1.25 -3.27
CA VAL A 143 6.45 -1.52 -2.74
C VAL A 143 6.07 -0.39 -1.78
N GLY A 144 5.08 0.42 -2.17
CA GLY A 144 4.59 1.53 -1.38
C GLY A 144 3.19 1.27 -0.84
N HIS A 145 2.97 1.48 0.45
CA HIS A 145 1.63 1.44 1.06
C HIS A 145 1.09 2.84 1.27
N SER A 146 -0.16 3.08 0.92
CA SER A 146 -0.86 4.35 1.13
C SER A 146 -0.03 5.54 0.60
N LEU A 147 0.29 6.52 1.45
CA LEU A 147 1.20 7.64 1.16
C LEU A 147 2.55 7.23 0.55
N GLY A 148 3.14 6.12 0.99
CA GLY A 148 4.41 5.63 0.47
C GLY A 148 4.37 5.31 -1.02
N GLY A 149 3.25 4.75 -1.51
CA GLY A 149 3.07 4.54 -2.94
C GLY A 149 2.94 5.85 -3.73
N LEU A 150 2.38 6.89 -3.12
CA LEU A 150 2.25 8.21 -3.76
C LEU A 150 3.61 8.92 -3.86
N ILE A 151 4.43 8.83 -2.81
CA ILE A 151 5.81 9.31 -2.80
C ILE A 151 6.63 8.60 -3.89
N ALA A 152 6.54 7.27 -3.96
CA ALA A 152 7.25 6.49 -4.97
C ALA A 152 6.79 6.82 -6.40
N ARG A 153 5.48 6.97 -6.62
CA ARG A 153 4.93 7.39 -7.91
C ARG A 153 5.46 8.77 -8.32
N TYR A 154 5.51 9.72 -7.39
CA TYR A 154 6.05 11.05 -7.63
C TYR A 154 7.52 10.99 -8.04
N TYR A 155 8.34 10.22 -7.32
CA TYR A 155 9.74 10.00 -7.69
C TYR A 155 9.87 9.45 -9.13
N VAL A 156 9.10 8.42 -9.47
CA VAL A 156 9.14 7.78 -10.79
C VAL A 156 8.75 8.74 -11.91
N GLN A 157 7.58 9.40 -11.79
CA GLN A 157 7.03 10.25 -12.86
C GLN A 157 7.70 11.63 -12.96
N ARG A 158 8.04 12.25 -11.82
CA ARG A 158 8.40 13.68 -11.77
C ARG A 158 9.88 13.94 -11.53
N LEU A 159 10.58 13.01 -10.89
CA LEU A 159 12.00 13.17 -10.53
C LEU A 159 12.93 12.26 -11.36
N GLY A 160 12.39 11.65 -12.42
CA GLY A 160 13.11 10.75 -13.32
C GLY A 160 13.47 9.40 -12.69
N GLY A 161 12.76 9.00 -11.62
CA GLY A 161 12.92 7.70 -10.98
C GLY A 161 12.63 6.51 -11.89
N ASP A 162 11.95 6.72 -13.03
CA ASP A 162 11.80 5.72 -14.11
C ASP A 162 13.10 4.99 -14.46
N ARG A 163 14.23 5.70 -14.41
CA ARG A 163 15.54 5.13 -14.76
C ARG A 163 15.99 4.06 -13.77
N ARG A 164 15.57 4.16 -12.50
CA ARG A 164 15.97 3.28 -11.40
C ARG A 164 14.87 2.33 -10.93
N VAL A 165 13.61 2.59 -11.21
CA VAL A 165 12.50 1.76 -10.75
C VAL A 165 11.98 0.89 -11.88
N ARG A 166 12.19 -0.43 -11.75
CA ARG A 166 11.65 -1.42 -12.69
C ARG A 166 10.16 -1.63 -12.48
N THR A 167 9.77 -1.91 -11.23
CA THR A 167 8.38 -2.17 -10.84
C THR A 167 8.02 -1.33 -9.63
N LEU A 168 6.89 -0.61 -9.70
CA LEU A 168 6.28 0.05 -8.56
C LEU A 168 4.96 -0.64 -8.22
N VAL A 169 4.95 -1.35 -7.09
CA VAL A 169 3.75 -1.92 -6.50
C VAL A 169 3.18 -0.93 -5.49
N THR A 170 1.88 -0.62 -5.60
CA THR A 170 1.18 0.27 -4.67
C THR A 170 0.02 -0.43 -3.99
N LEU A 171 -0.18 -0.17 -2.71
CA LEU A 171 -1.20 -0.81 -1.87
C LEU A 171 -2.11 0.27 -1.28
N GLY A 172 -3.35 0.39 -1.78
CA GLY A 172 -4.32 1.36 -1.26
C GLY A 172 -3.86 2.81 -1.39
N THR A 173 -3.04 3.12 -2.41
CA THR A 173 -2.42 4.44 -2.56
C THR A 173 -3.39 5.46 -3.14
N PRO A 174 -3.55 6.67 -2.56
CA PRO A 174 -4.49 7.67 -3.06
C PRO A 174 -4.01 8.40 -4.32
N HIS A 175 -3.92 7.67 -5.44
CA HIS A 175 -3.53 8.17 -6.77
C HIS A 175 -4.43 9.27 -7.30
N GLY A 176 -5.74 9.15 -7.10
CA GLY A 176 -6.75 10.19 -7.41
C GLY A 176 -7.07 11.09 -6.22
N GLY A 177 -6.38 10.88 -5.09
CA GLY A 177 -6.66 11.51 -3.81
C GLY A 177 -7.74 10.81 -3.01
N THR A 178 -7.93 11.23 -1.76
CA THR A 178 -8.98 10.70 -0.89
C THR A 178 -9.75 11.81 -0.17
N ARG A 179 -11.06 11.61 -0.05
CA ARG A 179 -11.96 12.46 0.75
C ARG A 179 -12.20 11.92 2.17
N ALA A 180 -11.78 10.69 2.46
CA ALA A 180 -12.10 9.97 3.70
C ALA A 180 -11.19 10.36 4.88
N VAL A 181 -10.49 11.49 4.80
CA VAL A 181 -9.66 11.99 5.90
C VAL A 181 -10.38 13.17 6.55
N PRO A 182 -11.17 12.95 7.63
CA PRO A 182 -11.87 14.03 8.33
C PRO A 182 -10.93 15.12 8.85
N LEU A 183 -9.67 14.75 9.07
CA LEU A 183 -8.58 15.63 9.51
C LEU A 183 -7.63 15.99 8.35
N ALA A 184 -8.12 16.05 7.10
CA ALA A 184 -7.27 16.29 5.93
C ALA A 184 -6.40 17.55 6.05
N ASP A 185 -6.80 18.52 6.88
CA ASP A 185 -6.08 19.76 7.14
C ASP A 185 -5.14 19.73 8.35
N ALA A 186 -5.11 18.64 9.13
CA ALA A 186 -4.31 18.53 10.35
C ALA A 186 -2.80 18.41 10.09
N HIS A 187 -2.39 17.89 8.93
CA HIS A 187 -0.98 17.75 8.57
C HIS A 187 -0.71 18.18 7.11
N PRO A 188 0.34 18.98 6.83
CA PRO A 188 0.62 19.45 5.47
C PRO A 188 0.71 18.34 4.41
N ILE A 189 1.33 17.20 4.75
CA ILE A 189 1.45 16.07 3.81
C ILE A 189 0.09 15.41 3.49
N VAL A 190 -0.84 15.40 4.44
CA VAL A 190 -2.19 14.85 4.25
C VAL A 190 -3.01 15.74 3.33
N ARG A 191 -2.84 17.06 3.41
CA ARG A 191 -3.47 18.02 2.51
C ARG A 191 -3.08 17.78 1.05
N GLN A 192 -1.87 17.28 0.81
CA GLN A 192 -1.39 16.94 -0.52
C GLN A 192 -2.04 15.65 -1.08
N MET A 193 -2.70 14.84 -0.25
CA MET A 193 -3.47 13.67 -0.68
C MET A 193 -4.94 13.99 -1.00
N ARG A 194 -5.37 15.26 -0.87
CA ARG A 194 -6.73 15.68 -1.23
C ARG A 194 -6.90 15.69 -2.75
N PRO A 195 -8.07 15.28 -3.28
CA PRO A 195 -8.39 15.49 -4.69
C PRO A 195 -8.20 16.96 -5.07
N GLY A 196 -7.52 17.21 -6.19
CA GLY A 196 -7.24 18.57 -6.65
C GLY A 196 -6.01 19.24 -6.03
N SER A 197 -5.24 18.55 -5.19
CA SER A 197 -3.99 19.10 -4.67
C SER A 197 -2.97 19.29 -5.80
N LYS A 198 -2.04 20.25 -5.63
CA LYS A 198 -0.97 20.50 -6.62
C LYS A 198 -0.14 19.25 -6.95
N VAL A 199 0.13 18.41 -5.95
CA VAL A 199 0.87 17.15 -6.17
C VAL A 199 0.09 16.20 -7.07
N LEU A 200 -1.21 16.06 -6.85
CA LEU A 200 -2.03 15.18 -7.69
C LEU A 200 -2.26 15.76 -9.08
N GLU A 201 -2.36 17.08 -9.24
CA GLU A 201 -2.38 17.70 -10.57
C GLU A 201 -1.07 17.46 -11.33
N GLU A 202 0.09 17.62 -10.67
CA GLU A 202 1.39 17.27 -11.27
C GLU A 202 1.44 15.78 -11.67
N LEU A 203 0.86 14.88 -10.89
CA LEU A 203 0.81 13.45 -11.24
C LEU A 203 -0.16 13.11 -12.40
N ARG A 204 -1.00 14.06 -12.83
CA ARG A 204 -1.86 13.96 -14.01
C ARG A 204 -1.25 14.57 -15.27
N GLU A 205 -0.21 15.39 -15.13
CA GLU A 205 0.51 15.93 -16.28
C GLU A 205 1.18 14.79 -17.08
N PRO A 206 1.38 14.96 -18.40
CA PRO A 206 2.00 13.94 -19.23
C PRO A 206 3.32 13.41 -18.68
N ALA A 207 3.50 12.10 -18.76
CA ALA A 207 4.71 11.39 -18.35
C ALA A 207 5.24 10.50 -19.50
N PRO A 208 5.55 11.10 -20.66
CA PRO A 208 5.88 10.35 -21.87
C PRO A 208 7.14 9.50 -21.67
N GLY A 209 7.10 8.26 -22.16
CA GLY A 209 8.24 7.36 -22.11
C GLY A 209 8.55 6.76 -20.74
N CYS A 210 7.64 6.88 -19.76
CA CYS A 210 7.74 6.12 -18.52
C CYS A 210 7.58 4.61 -18.81
N ARG A 211 8.61 3.84 -18.45
CA ARG A 211 8.76 2.40 -18.64
C ARG A 211 8.54 1.62 -17.34
N THR A 212 8.56 2.27 -16.18
CA THR A 212 8.24 1.63 -14.91
C THR A 212 6.88 0.93 -14.98
N HIS A 213 6.83 -0.32 -14.52
CA HIS A 213 5.58 -1.07 -14.43
C HIS A 213 4.88 -0.74 -13.12
N PHE A 214 3.64 -0.27 -13.21
CA PHE A 214 2.82 0.04 -12.05
C PHE A 214 1.86 -1.13 -11.79
N VAL A 215 1.86 -1.65 -10.56
CA VAL A 215 0.86 -2.63 -10.12
C VAL A 215 0.15 -2.07 -8.90
N ALA A 216 -1.12 -1.72 -9.03
CA ALA A 216 -1.88 -1.10 -7.95
C ALA A 216 -2.90 -2.07 -7.39
N PHE A 217 -2.70 -2.46 -6.13
CA PHE A 217 -3.67 -3.22 -5.36
C PHE A 217 -4.65 -2.24 -4.71
N TRP A 218 -5.93 -2.42 -5.00
CA TRP A 218 -7.02 -1.65 -4.40
C TRP A 218 -8.07 -2.61 -3.83
N SER A 219 -8.76 -2.19 -2.79
CA SER A 219 -9.70 -3.04 -2.08
C SER A 219 -11.10 -2.45 -1.99
N ASP A 220 -12.10 -3.31 -1.96
CA ASP A 220 -13.50 -2.91 -1.81
C ASP A 220 -13.92 -2.54 -0.39
N LEU A 221 -13.10 -2.90 0.61
CA LEU A 221 -13.28 -2.52 2.01
C LEU A 221 -12.23 -1.51 2.50
N ASP A 222 -11.55 -0.82 1.57
CA ASP A 222 -10.64 0.27 1.91
C ASP A 222 -11.41 1.57 2.20
N HIS A 223 -11.79 1.76 3.46
CA HIS A 223 -12.51 2.97 3.88
C HIS A 223 -11.68 4.25 3.87
N VAL A 224 -10.36 4.16 3.69
CA VAL A 224 -9.50 5.34 3.51
C VAL A 224 -9.63 5.86 2.07
N MET A 225 -10.20 5.09 1.15
CA MET A 225 -10.35 5.45 -0.26
C MET A 225 -11.78 5.86 -0.59
N ALA A 226 -11.95 7.11 -1.03
CA ALA A 226 -13.27 7.67 -1.36
C ALA A 226 -13.19 8.62 -2.57
N PRO A 227 -13.65 8.19 -3.77
CA PRO A 227 -14.12 6.83 -4.10
C PRO A 227 -12.99 5.78 -4.09
N LEU A 228 -13.35 4.49 -4.04
CA LEU A 228 -12.37 3.37 -3.92
C LEU A 228 -11.41 3.32 -5.11
N GLU A 229 -11.91 3.67 -6.30
CA GLU A 229 -11.19 3.67 -7.57
C GLU A 229 -10.07 4.70 -7.60
N THR A 230 -10.03 5.67 -6.67
CA THR A 230 -8.87 6.57 -6.57
C THR A 230 -7.60 5.86 -6.12
N ALA A 231 -7.69 4.58 -5.70
CA ALA A 231 -6.56 3.70 -5.48
C ALA A 231 -6.02 3.04 -6.75
N CYS A 232 -6.71 3.18 -7.89
CA CYS A 232 -6.22 2.73 -9.18
C CYS A 232 -5.24 3.75 -9.78
N VAL A 233 -4.24 3.25 -10.51
CA VAL A 233 -3.44 4.10 -11.41
C VAL A 233 -4.20 4.19 -12.73
N ASP A 234 -4.79 5.36 -12.97
CA ASP A 234 -5.43 5.74 -14.23
C ASP A 234 -4.66 6.92 -14.84
N HIS A 235 -3.79 6.61 -15.81
CA HIS A 235 -2.96 7.60 -16.49
C HIS A 235 -2.58 7.08 -17.88
N PRO A 236 -2.74 7.87 -18.96
CA PRO A 236 -2.56 7.40 -20.33
C PRO A 236 -1.12 6.97 -20.65
N ASP A 237 -0.14 7.64 -20.05
CA ASP A 237 1.28 7.35 -20.30
C ASP A 237 1.88 6.23 -19.43
N LEU A 238 1.14 5.72 -18.43
CA LEU A 238 1.70 4.75 -17.47
C LEU A 238 1.30 3.32 -17.81
N MET A 239 2.28 2.40 -17.71
CA MET A 239 2.04 0.97 -17.83
C MET A 239 1.47 0.43 -16.51
N ALA A 240 0.16 0.59 -16.31
CA ALA A 240 -0.53 0.23 -15.08
C ALA A 240 -1.37 -1.05 -15.17
N GLN A 241 -1.26 -1.90 -14.14
CA GLN A 241 -2.16 -3.01 -13.86
C GLN A 241 -2.85 -2.77 -12.52
N ASN A 242 -4.18 -2.63 -12.54
CA ASN A 242 -4.97 -2.47 -11.33
C ASN A 242 -5.55 -3.83 -10.89
N ILE A 243 -5.20 -4.27 -9.69
CA ILE A 243 -5.62 -5.56 -9.10
C ILE A 243 -6.59 -5.27 -7.96
N ARG A 244 -7.85 -5.66 -8.13
CA ARG A 244 -8.83 -5.61 -7.04
C ARG A 244 -8.61 -6.79 -6.11
N VAL A 245 -8.58 -6.51 -4.81
CA VAL A 245 -8.71 -7.50 -3.74
C VAL A 245 -10.04 -7.29 -3.02
N THR A 246 -10.59 -8.38 -2.47
CA THR A 246 -11.91 -8.36 -1.83
C THR A 246 -11.80 -8.70 -0.37
N GLY A 247 -12.55 -8.02 0.50
CA GLY A 247 -12.65 -8.39 1.92
C GLY A 247 -11.45 -7.94 2.77
N ILE A 248 -10.59 -7.07 2.26
CA ILE A 248 -9.36 -6.62 2.91
C ILE A 248 -9.46 -5.12 3.19
N GLY A 249 -9.21 -4.66 4.41
CA GLY A 249 -9.17 -3.22 4.70
C GLY A 249 -7.84 -2.56 4.34
N HIS A 250 -7.74 -1.25 4.58
CA HIS A 250 -6.56 -0.44 4.23
C HIS A 250 -5.26 -0.90 4.92
N LEU A 251 -5.31 -1.17 6.23
CA LEU A 251 -4.15 -1.58 7.03
C LEU A 251 -3.81 -3.06 6.81
N ALA A 252 -4.79 -3.86 6.36
CA ALA A 252 -4.60 -5.27 6.04
C ALA A 252 -3.83 -5.51 4.74
N LEU A 253 -3.85 -4.58 3.79
CA LEU A 253 -3.15 -4.72 2.50
C LEU A 253 -1.67 -5.14 2.61
N PRO A 254 -0.79 -4.47 3.40
CA PRO A 254 0.62 -4.83 3.50
C PRO A 254 0.89 -6.12 4.30
N VAL A 255 -0.07 -6.63 5.07
CA VAL A 255 0.11 -7.80 5.94
C VAL A 255 -0.61 -9.06 5.48
N HIS A 256 -1.56 -8.92 4.55
CA HIS A 256 -2.40 -10.04 4.13
C HIS A 256 -1.65 -11.03 3.21
N PRO A 257 -1.65 -12.35 3.48
CA PRO A 257 -0.88 -13.33 2.72
C PRO A 257 -1.20 -13.41 1.22
N ALA A 258 -2.49 -13.24 0.86
CA ALA A 258 -2.90 -13.23 -0.55
C ALA A 258 -2.31 -12.01 -1.30
N VAL A 259 -2.24 -10.85 -0.63
CA VAL A 259 -1.65 -9.65 -1.20
C VAL A 259 -0.14 -9.83 -1.32
N ALA A 260 0.54 -10.36 -0.29
CA ALA A 260 1.96 -10.69 -0.35
C ALA A 260 2.30 -11.66 -1.51
N THR A 261 1.43 -12.65 -1.77
CA THR A 261 1.56 -13.56 -2.91
C THR A 261 1.43 -12.82 -4.24
N GLY A 262 0.43 -11.93 -4.37
CA GLY A 262 0.25 -11.09 -5.54
C GLY A 262 1.43 -10.14 -5.78
N ILE A 263 1.95 -9.50 -4.73
CA ILE A 263 3.15 -8.65 -4.79
C ILE A 263 4.32 -9.47 -5.33
N ARG A 264 4.57 -10.66 -4.80
CA ARG A 264 5.65 -11.53 -5.28
C ARG A 264 5.50 -11.86 -6.76
N GLN A 265 4.29 -12.21 -7.22
CA GLN A 265 4.02 -12.47 -8.63
C GLN A 265 4.31 -11.25 -9.50
N ALA A 266 3.90 -10.05 -9.06
CA ALA A 266 4.21 -8.80 -9.75
C ALA A 266 5.72 -8.57 -9.87
N LEU A 267 6.49 -8.80 -8.79
CA LEU A 267 7.94 -8.62 -8.76
C LEU A 267 8.71 -9.69 -9.54
N ASP A 268 8.18 -10.90 -9.65
CA ASP A 268 8.80 -12.02 -10.40
C ASP A 268 8.45 -11.98 -11.90
N THR A 269 7.51 -11.14 -12.32
CA THR A 269 7.11 -11.04 -13.73
C THR A 269 8.21 -10.35 -14.56
N SER A 270 9.11 -11.14 -15.15
CA SER A 270 10.02 -10.69 -16.20
C SER A 270 9.26 -10.56 -17.51
N ARG A 271 9.01 -9.34 -18.00
CA ARG A 271 8.36 -9.15 -19.31
C ARG A 271 9.26 -8.49 -20.32
N THR A 272 9.81 -9.34 -21.18
CA THR A 272 10.38 -8.98 -22.48
C THR A 272 9.25 -8.47 -23.39
N GLY A 273 9.13 -7.14 -23.54
CA GLY A 273 8.66 -6.44 -24.75
C GLY A 273 7.32 -6.77 -25.44
N ALA A 274 6.48 -7.71 -24.99
CA ALA A 274 5.30 -8.11 -25.76
C ALA A 274 4.00 -7.77 -25.03
N ARG A 275 3.29 -6.70 -25.41
CA ARG A 275 1.91 -6.36 -24.94
C ARG A 275 1.05 -7.61 -24.87
N THR A 276 0.70 -8.04 -23.65
CA THR A 276 -0.27 -9.10 -23.42
C THR A 276 -1.44 -8.46 -22.71
N THR A 277 -2.58 -8.41 -23.39
CA THR A 277 -3.86 -8.00 -22.84
C THR A 277 -4.26 -9.00 -21.75
N ALA A 278 -4.02 -8.64 -20.48
CA ALA A 278 -4.45 -9.45 -19.35
C ALA A 278 -5.95 -9.23 -19.09
N ARG A 279 -6.70 -10.34 -19.02
CA ARG A 279 -8.11 -10.39 -18.63
C ARG A 279 -8.27 -9.97 -17.16
N PRO A 280 -9.31 -9.23 -16.77
CA PRO A 280 -9.53 -8.81 -15.38
C PRO A 280 -10.01 -10.01 -14.55
N GLY A 281 -9.09 -10.80 -14.03
CA GLY A 281 -9.35 -11.76 -12.96
C GLY A 281 -9.08 -11.09 -11.62
N GLY A 282 -10.12 -10.68 -10.90
CA GLY A 282 -9.97 -10.22 -9.52
C GLY A 282 -9.51 -11.35 -8.62
N LEU A 283 -8.60 -11.09 -7.68
CA LEU A 283 -8.31 -12.04 -6.61
C LEU A 283 -9.52 -12.05 -5.66
N THR A 284 -10.36 -13.07 -5.80
CA THR A 284 -11.43 -13.34 -4.84
C THR A 284 -10.82 -14.14 -3.69
N VAL A 285 -10.80 -13.54 -2.49
CA VAL A 285 -10.39 -14.23 -1.26
C VAL A 285 -11.68 -14.65 -0.53
N ALA A 286 -11.85 -15.96 -0.34
CA ALA A 286 -12.91 -16.56 0.49
C ALA A 286 -12.49 -16.64 1.96
#